data_AF-A0A286XBV3-F1
#
_entry.id   AF-A0A286XBV3-F1
#
_cell.length_a   1.000
_cell.length_b   1.000
_cell.length_c   1.000
_cell.angle_alpha   90.00
_cell.angle_beta   90.00
_cell.angle_gamma   90.00
#
_symmetry.space_group_name_H-M   'P 1'
#
loop_
_entity.id
_entity.type
_entity.pdbx_description
1 polymer ?
#
loop_
_entity_poly.entity_id
_entity_poly.type
_entity_poly.pdbx_seq_one_letter_code
_entity_poly.pdbx_strand_id
1 'polypeptide(L)' 'MPSRKFADGEVVRGRWPGSTLYYEVEILSYDGKSQQYTVKYKDGTELELKENDIKPLASFKQRKSNSASSSP' A
#
# COMPACT_ATOMS: atom_id res chain seq x y z
N MET A 1 -9.72 -6.24 14.59
CA MET A 1 -9.90 -5.49 13.33
C MET A 1 -8.70 -5.83 12.45
N PRO A 2 -8.83 -6.66 11.40
CA PRO A 2 -7.70 -6.93 10.52
C PRO A 2 -7.28 -5.60 9.89
N SER A 3 -6.09 -5.14 10.25
CA SER A 3 -5.61 -3.80 9.93
C SER A 3 -5.06 -3.80 8.50
N ARG A 4 -5.95 -3.66 7.51
CA ARG A 4 -5.57 -3.47 6.11
C ARG A 4 -4.65 -2.25 6.01
N LYS A 5 -3.46 -2.42 5.44
CA LYS A 5 -2.43 -1.37 5.36
C LYS A 5 -2.72 -0.30 4.31
N PHE A 6 -3.41 -0.68 3.23
CA PHE A 6 -3.68 0.16 2.07
C PHE A 6 -5.17 0.13 1.72
N ALA A 7 -5.76 1.29 1.43
CA ALA A 7 -7.17 1.38 1.03
C ALA A 7 -7.40 0.93 -0.42
N ASP A 8 -8.64 0.59 -0.79
CA ASP A 8 -9.02 0.46 -2.20
C ASP A 8 -9.00 1.82 -2.89
N GLY A 9 -8.59 1.83 -4.16
CA GLY A 9 -8.27 3.03 -4.93
C GLY A 9 -6.95 3.71 -4.54
N GLU A 10 -6.22 3.20 -3.54
CA GLU A 10 -4.95 3.82 -3.14
C GLU A 10 -3.82 3.43 -4.09
N VAL A 11 -3.11 4.43 -4.61
CA VAL A 11 -1.93 4.20 -5.44
C VAL A 11 -0.73 3.93 -4.55
N VAL A 12 -0.09 2.79 -4.77
CA VAL A 12 1.04 2.26 -3.99
C VAL A 12 2.14 1.79 -4.93
N ARG A 13 3.24 1.30 -4.38
CA ARG A 13 4.34 0.73 -5.15
C ARG A 13 4.33 -0.79 -5.02
N GLY A 14 3.96 -1.49 -6.09
CA GLY A 14 3.94 -2.94 -6.17
C GLY A 14 5.23 -3.49 -6.78
N ARG A 15 5.77 -4.57 -6.20
CA ARG A 15 6.91 -5.29 -6.78
C ARG A 15 6.49 -6.06 -8.02
N TRP A 16 7.26 -5.95 -9.10
CA TRP A 16 6.98 -6.71 -10.32
C TRP A 16 7.55 -8.14 -10.25
N PRO A 17 6.78 -9.20 -10.58
CA PRO A 17 7.26 -10.57 -10.57
C PRO A 17 8.36 -10.77 -11.63
N GLY A 18 9.49 -11.34 -11.25
CA GLY A 18 10.67 -11.46 -12.11
C GLY A 18 11.60 -10.24 -12.09
N SER A 19 11.24 -9.19 -11.35
CA SER A 19 12.09 -8.01 -11.11
C SER A 19 12.16 -7.66 -9.61
N THR A 20 13.19 -6.93 -9.21
CA THR A 20 13.25 -6.31 -7.86
C THR A 20 12.77 -4.87 -7.89
N LEU A 21 12.14 -4.47 -9.01
CA LEU A 21 11.65 -3.13 -9.25
C LEU A 21 10.24 -2.97 -8.67
N TYR A 22 9.98 -1.74 -8.23
CA TYR A 22 8.71 -1.33 -7.67
C TYR A 22 8.09 -0.27 -8.58
N TYR A 23 6.86 -0.52 -9.01
CA TYR A 23 6.12 0.35 -9.91
C TYR A 23 4.84 0.85 -9.25
N GLU A 24 4.35 1.99 -9.74
CA GLU A 24 3.09 2.56 -9.27
C GLU A 24 1.92 1.72 -9.77
N VAL A 25 1.12 1.26 -8.82
CA VAL A 25 -0.05 0.43 -9.04
C VAL A 25 -1.18 0.89 -8.13
N GLU A 26 -2.41 0.78 -8.59
CA GLU A 26 -3.60 1.13 -7.82
C GLU A 26 -4.17 -0.10 -7.13
N ILE A 27 -4.46 -0.03 -5.83
CA ILE A 27 -5.09 -1.12 -5.09
C ILE A 27 -6.55 -1.22 -5.52
N LEU A 28 -6.94 -2.33 -6.13
CA LEU A 28 -8.34 -2.61 -6.44
C LEU A 28 -9.05 -3.23 -5.24
N SER A 29 -8.45 -4.24 -4.64
CA SER A 29 -9.09 -4.99 -3.55
C SER A 29 -8.05 -5.70 -2.68
N TYR A 30 -8.49 -6.15 -1.52
CA TYR A 30 -7.67 -6.91 -0.58
C TYR A 30 -8.36 -8.23 -0.26
N ASP A 31 -7.71 -9.34 -0.59
CA ASP A 31 -8.12 -10.67 -0.20
C ASP A 31 -7.53 -11.01 1.18
N GLY A 32 -8.38 -10.96 2.20
CA GLY A 32 -7.99 -11.27 3.58
C GLY A 32 -7.75 -12.75 3.86
N LYS A 33 -8.12 -13.66 2.95
CA LYS A 33 -7.88 -15.11 3.11
C LYS A 33 -6.42 -15.45 2.81
N SER A 34 -5.90 -14.87 1.72
CA SER A 34 -4.51 -15.05 1.26
C SER A 34 -3.58 -13.91 1.68
N GLN A 35 -4.12 -12.83 2.28
CA GLN A 35 -3.38 -11.60 2.63
C GLN A 35 -2.68 -10.99 1.40
N GLN A 36 -3.40 -10.97 0.27
CA GLN A 36 -2.95 -10.46 -1.01
C GLN A 36 -3.78 -9.25 -1.41
N TYR A 37 -3.14 -8.26 -2.01
CA TYR A 37 -3.82 -7.12 -2.61
C TYR A 37 -3.84 -7.31 -4.12
N THR A 38 -5.02 -7.16 -4.69
CA THR A 38 -5.21 -7.02 -6.13
C THR A 38 -4.84 -5.59 -6.48
N VAL A 39 -3.87 -5.42 -7.36
CA VAL A 39 -3.41 -4.13 -7.84
C VAL A 39 -3.53 -4.03 -9.34
N LYS A 40 -3.67 -2.80 -9.86
CA LYS A 40 -3.75 -2.50 -11.28
C LYS A 40 -2.65 -1.55 -11.71
N TYR A 41 -1.93 -1.92 -12.76
CA TYR A 41 -0.92 -1.09 -13.41
C TYR A 41 -1.56 -0.06 -14.33
N LYS A 42 -0.82 1.01 -14.65
CA LYS A 42 -1.28 2.08 -15.56
C LYS A 42 -1.65 1.57 -16.96
N ASP A 43 -1.03 0.48 -17.41
CA ASP A 43 -1.32 -0.16 -18.70
C ASP A 43 -2.63 -0.96 -18.68
N GLY A 44 -3.22 -1.16 -17.50
CA GLY A 44 -4.44 -1.94 -17.31
C GLY A 44 -4.20 -3.37 -16.84
N THR A 45 -2.94 -3.82 -16.76
CA THR A 45 -2.59 -5.14 -16.21
C THR A 45 -2.95 -5.23 -14.73
N GLU A 46 -3.64 -6.29 -14.34
CA GLU A 46 -3.97 -6.59 -12.95
C GLU A 46 -3.01 -7.64 -12.39
N LEU A 47 -2.63 -7.49 -11.13
CA LEU A 47 -1.66 -8.36 -10.48
C LEU A 47 -1.99 -8.55 -9.00
N GLU A 48 -1.70 -9.72 -8.46
CA GLU A 48 -1.91 -10.02 -7.06
C GLU A 48 -0.58 -10.02 -6.32
N LEU A 49 -0.42 -9.08 -5.40
CA LEU A 49 0.80 -8.90 -4.63
C LEU A 49 0.54 -9.12 -3.14
N LYS A 50 1.46 -9.81 -2.48
CA LYS A 50 1.42 -9.91 -1.02
C LYS A 50 1.72 -8.54 -0.42
N GLU A 51 1.22 -8.31 0.80
CA GLU A 51 1.54 -7.09 1.55
C GLU A 51 3.05 -6.83 1.65
N ASN A 52 3.87 -7.87 1.72
CA ASN A 52 5.33 -7.76 1.81
C ASN A 52 5.98 -7.16 0.55
N ASP A 53 5.36 -7.40 -0.61
CA ASP A 53 5.81 -6.93 -1.92
C ASP A 53 5.19 -5.57 -2.30
N ILE A 54 4.45 -4.95 -1.38
CA ILE A 54 3.82 -3.64 -1.58
C ILE A 54 4.46 -2.63 -0.63
N LYS A 55 4.78 -1.46 -1.16
CA LYS A 55 5.29 -0.32 -0.40
C LYS A 55 4.32 0.87 -0.55
N PRO A 56 4.10 1.65 0.52
CA PRO A 56 3.34 2.90 0.39
C PRO A 56 4.04 3.83 -0.61
N LEU A 57 3.26 4.52 -1.44
CA LEU A 57 3.79 5.54 -2.36
C LEU A 57 4.46 6.67 -1.59
N ALA A 58 3.79 7.10 -0.50
CA ALA A 58 4.33 8.02 0.47
C ALA A 58 5.19 7.25 1.48
N SER A 59 6.50 7.32 1.35
CA SER A 59 7.39 7.06 2.48
C SER A 59 7.09 8.11 3.56
N PHE A 60 6.24 7.74 4.52
CA PHE A 60 6.05 8.36 5.83
C PHE A 60 6.40 9.85 5.92
N LYS A 61 5.38 10.72 5.85
CA LYS A 61 5.35 11.91 6.70
C LYS A 61 4.26 11.73 7.75
N GLN A 62 4.58 10.93 8.76
CA GLN A 62 4.06 11.22 10.09
C GLN A 62 4.54 12.62 10.47
N ARG A 63 3.69 13.61 10.23
CA ARG A 63 3.69 14.86 11.00
C ARG A 63 2.33 15.00 11.67
N LYS A 64 1.90 13.98 12.42
CA LYS A 64 1.06 14.25 13.59
C LYS A 64 1.99 14.81 14.65
N SER A 65 2.22 16.12 14.59
CA SER A 65 2.71 16.89 15.73
C SER A 65 1.59 16.85 16.78
N ASN A 66 1.54 15.77 17.55
CA ASN A 66 0.81 15.75 18.81
C ASN A 66 1.72 16.40 19.86
N SER A 67 1.99 17.70 19.68
CA SER A 67 2.48 18.53 20.77
C SER A 67 1.28 18.82 21.66
N ALA A 68 0.93 17.87 22.53
CA ALA A 68 0.08 18.16 23.67
C ALA A 68 0.92 18.99 24.65
N SER A 69 0.98 20.30 24.45
CA SER A 69 1.46 21.25 25.45
C SER A 69 0.41 21.32 26.56
N SER A 70 0.49 20.39 27.49
CA SER A 70 -0.14 20.51 28.80
C SER A 70 0.98 20.68 29.81
N SER A 71 1.23 21.92 30.21
CA SER A 71 1.98 22.31 31.41
C SER A 71 1.69 23.79 31.71
N PRO A 72 1.61 24.17 33.00
CA PRO A 72 0.68 25.14 33.60
C PRO A 72 1.02 26.62 33.40
#